data_AF-A0A847UJA5-F1
#
_entry.id   AF-A0A847UJA5-F1
#
_cell.length_a   1.000
_cell.length_b   1.000
_cell.length_c   1.000
_cell.angle_alpha   90.00
_cell.angle_beta   90.00
_cell.angle_gamma   90.00
#
_symmetry.space_group_name_H-M   'P 1'
#
loop_
_entity.id
_entity.type
_entity.pdbx_description
1 polymer ?
#
loop_
_entity_poly.entity_id
_entity_poly.type
_entity_poly.pdbx_seq_one_letter_code
_entity_poly.pdbx_strand_id
1 'polypeptide(L)' 'MPSPFENPIVRYGIPLVSASVVAAVAFLLLEGTIRYVALGIAALEVVVAPQILKQAVSDG' A
#
# COMPACT_ATOMS: atom_id res chain seq x y z
N MET A 1 -21.09 1.96 -13.01
CA MET A 1 -19.93 2.14 -13.91
C MET A 1 -18.89 1.10 -13.49
N PRO A 2 -18.23 0.37 -14.41
CA PRO A 2 -17.18 -0.58 -14.01
C PRO A 2 -16.08 0.19 -13.29
N SER A 3 -15.86 -0.11 -12.01
CA SER A 3 -14.85 0.58 -11.23
C SER A 3 -13.51 -0.11 -11.48
N PRO A 4 -12.43 0.62 -11.81
CA PRO A 4 -11.12 0.00 -11.98
C PRO A 4 -10.63 -0.72 -10.70
N PHE A 5 -11.23 -0.42 -9.54
CA PHE A 5 -10.94 -1.04 -8.25
C PHE A 5 -11.68 -2.37 -8.00
N GLU A 6 -12.64 -2.76 -8.85
CA GLU A 6 -13.23 -4.10 -8.84
C GLU A 6 -12.20 -5.16 -9.25
N ASN A 7 -11.19 -4.76 -10.04
CA ASN A 7 -10.12 -5.66 -10.44
C ASN A 7 -9.10 -5.83 -9.29
N PRO A 8 -8.96 -7.05 -8.73
CA PRO A 8 -8.02 -7.30 -7.64
C PRO A 8 -6.56 -6.98 -8.01
N ILE A 9 -6.19 -7.07 -9.28
CA ILE A 9 -4.84 -6.72 -9.75
C ILE A 9 -4.57 -5.23 -9.55
N VAL A 10 -5.54 -4.36 -9.88
CA VAL A 10 -5.38 -2.91 -9.71
C VAL A 10 -5.41 -2.54 -8.24
N ARG A 11 -6.29 -3.18 -7.47
CA ARG A 11 -6.51 -2.91 -6.05
C ARG A 11 -5.34 -3.32 -5.15
N TYR A 12 -4.59 -4.35 -5.53
CA TYR A 12 -3.36 -4.74 -4.84
C TYR A 12 -2.11 -4.16 -5.51
N GLY A 13 -2.11 -4.00 -6.83
CA GLY A 13 -0.94 -3.56 -7.59
C GLY A 13 -0.51 -2.13 -7.24
N ILE A 14 -1.46 -1.19 -7.13
CA ILE A 14 -1.15 0.20 -6.79
C ILE A 14 -0.47 0.32 -5.40
N PRO A 15 -1.08 -0.19 -4.30
CA PRO A 15 -0.44 -0.10 -2.99
C PRO A 15 0.84 -0.94 -2.85
N LEU A 16 1.01 -1.99 -3.67
CA LEU A 16 2.25 -2.76 -3.67
C LEU A 16 3.42 -1.96 -4.26
N VAL A 17 3.17 -1.21 -5.35
CA VAL A 17 4.19 -0.36 -5.98
C VAL A 17 4.62 0.75 -5.04
N SER A 18 3.68 1.48 -4.43
CA SER A 18 4.03 2.54 -3.47
C SER A 18 4.77 1.98 -2.26
N ALA A 19 4.29 0.88 -1.66
CA ALA A 19 4.97 0.24 -0.53
C ALA A 19 6.38 -0.24 -0.90
N SER A 20 6.61 -0.70 -2.13
CA SER A 20 7.94 -1.10 -2.59
C SER A 20 8.91 0.09 -2.68
N VAL A 21 8.42 1.27 -3.09
CA VAL A 21 9.21 2.52 -3.09
C VAL A 21 9.55 2.94 -1.66
N VAL A 22 8.57 2.90 -0.75
CA VAL A 22 8.80 3.22 0.66
C VAL A 22 9.81 2.26 1.30
N ALA A 23 9.70 0.96 1.00
CA ALA A 23 10.66 -0.04 1.46
C ALA A 23 12.06 0.22 0.89
N ALA A 24 12.18 0.55 -0.40
CA ALA A 24 13.46 0.89 -1.00
C ALA A 24 14.09 2.12 -0.34
N VAL A 25 13.32 3.19 -0.11
CA VAL A 25 13.77 4.38 0.64
C VAL A 25 14.21 4.00 2.06
N ALA A 26 13.46 3.15 2.75
CA ALA A 26 13.79 2.72 4.10
C ALA A 26 15.12 1.93 4.15
N PHE A 27 15.38 1.06 3.18
CA PHE A 27 16.64 0.29 3.16
C PHE A 27 17.84 1.08 2.66
N LEU A 28 17.64 2.00 1.71
CA LEU A 28 18.74 2.72 1.06
C LEU A 28 19.12 4.01 1.77
N LEU A 29 18.18 4.67 2.46
CA LEU A 29 18.35 6.04 2.97
C LEU A 29 18.12 6.19 4.47
N LEU A 30 17.51 5.21 5.14
CA LEU A 30 17.16 5.31 6.56
C LEU A 30 17.99 4.37 7.45
N GLU A 31 18.40 4.88 8.60
CA GLU A 31 19.18 4.14 9.59
C GLU A 31 18.51 4.09 10.97
N GLY A 32 18.81 3.05 11.75
CA GLY A 32 18.25 2.90 13.09
C GLY A 32 16.73 2.72 13.10
N THR A 33 16.06 3.27 14.11
CA THR A 33 14.63 3.04 14.38
C THR A 33 13.72 3.54 13.27
N ILE A 34 14.07 4.64 12.59
CA ILE A 34 13.21 5.25 11.57
C ILE A 34 13.00 4.33 10.37
N ARG A 35 13.97 3.46 10.05
CA ARG A 35 13.82 2.42 9.03
C ARG A 35 12.67 1.47 9.36
N TYR A 36 12.59 1.00 10.61
CA TYR A 36 11.54 0.06 11.02
C TYR A 36 10.17 0.74 11.06
N VAL A 37 10.10 2.02 11.41
CA VAL A 37 8.87 2.81 11.33
C VAL A 37 8.40 2.91 9.88
N ALA A 38 9.29 3.26 8.94
CA ALA A 38 8.96 3.34 7.52
C ALA A 38 8.52 1.99 6.94
N LEU A 39 9.18 0.90 7.31
CA LEU A 39 8.77 -0.46 6.92
C LEU A 39 7.41 -0.84 7.52
N GLY A 40 7.12 -0.42 8.76
CA GLY A 40 5.81 -0.56 9.37
C GLY A 40 4.72 0.15 8.58
N ILE A 41 4.98 1.38 8.14
CA ILE A 41 4.05 2.14 7.29
C ILE A 41 3.84 1.43 5.94
N ALA A 42 4.91 0.98 5.28
CA ALA A 42 4.80 0.23 4.03
C ALA A 42 3.97 -1.06 4.18
N ALA A 43 4.16 -1.80 5.28
CA ALA A 43 3.36 -2.98 5.57
C ALA A 43 1.88 -2.64 5.81
N LEU A 44 1.60 -1.58 6.56
CA LEU A 44 0.23 -1.10 6.78
C LEU A 44 -0.42 -0.68 5.47
N GLU A 45 0.30 -0.03 4.58
CA GLU A 45 -0.20 0.38 3.26
C GLU A 45 -0.68 -0.83 2.44
N VAL A 46 0.12 -1.90 2.36
CA VAL A 46 -0.25 -3.13 1.64
C VAL A 46 -1.45 -3.84 2.25
N VAL A 47 -1.65 -3.75 3.57
CA VAL A 47 -2.74 -4.44 4.27
C VAL A 47 -4.03 -3.61 4.25
N VAL A 48 -3.94 -2.30 4.50
CA VAL A 48 -5.08 -1.42 4.76
C VAL A 48 -5.60 -0.80 3.46
N ALA A 49 -4.74 -0.34 2.56
CA ALA A 49 -5.18 0.35 1.35
C ALA A 49 -6.09 -0.52 0.46
N PRO A 50 -5.82 -1.83 0.25
CA PRO A 50 -6.76 -2.68 -0.46
C PRO A 50 -8.09 -2.78 0.27
N GLN A 51 -8.14 -2.83 1.61
CA GLN A 51 -9.41 -2.96 2.35
C GLN A 51 -10.28 -1.72 2.18
N ILE A 52 -9.68 -0.52 2.26
CA ILE A 52 -10.39 0.75 2.02
C ILE A 52 -10.95 0.79 0.60
N LEU A 53 -10.16 0.39 -0.40
CA LEU A 53 -10.62 0.30 -1.79
C LEU A 53 -11.74 -0.74 -1.97
N LYS A 54 -11.83 -1.77 -1.11
CA LYS A 54 -12.98 -2.71 -1.10
C LYS A 54 -14.25 -2.01 -0.67
N GLN A 55 -14.15 -1.29 0.44
CA GLN A 55 -15.29 -0.63 1.09
C GLN A 55 -15.81 0.47 0.19
N ALA A 56 -14.92 1.24 -0.43
CA ALA A 56 -15.27 2.27 -1.42
C ALA A 56 -16.05 1.74 -2.64
N VAL A 57 -15.86 0.46 -3.02
CA VAL A 57 -16.64 -0.19 -4.08
C VAL A 57 -17.94 -0.79 -3.56
N SER A 58 -18.00 -1.18 -2.28
CA SER A 58 -19.19 -1.79 -1.67
C SER A 58 -20.20 -0.78 -1.14
N ASP A 59 -19.74 0.44 -0.80
CA ASP A 59 -20.54 1.53 -0.25
C ASP A 59 -20.96 2.58 -1.32
N GLY A 60 -20.61 2.36 -2.60
CA GLY A 60 -20.91 3.24 -3.74
C GLY A 60 -21.86 2.59 -4.74
#